data_AF-A0A6P1EQW1-F1
#
_entry.id   AF-A0A6P1EQW1-F1
#
_cell.length_a   1.000
_cell.length_b   1.000
_cell.length_c   1.000
_cell.angle_alpha   90.00
_cell.angle_beta   90.00
_cell.angle_gamma   90.00
#
_symmetry.space_group_name_H-M   'P 1'
#
loop_
_entity.id
_entity.type
_entity.pdbx_description
1 polymer ?
#
loop_
_entity_poly.entity_id
_entity_poly.type
_entity_poly.pdbx_seq_one_letter_code
_entity_poly.pdbx_strand_id
1 'polypeptide(L)'
;MLCAAIGTAAAAPGPTCTQALLEELGWRIVDAPVATPVIHGGPVCTRATLPLAQQAGDLRVQVPQAWTADQRAEWLTGLFDDPATRCAYMFKLGQATRRAATQLQDNPGYRFSALQLGWIGFGARGAQAQGWQRFRSFGRGYQPAGANSAALQHFYDGRVRSECGVGRQVAQLATQRELYGDAAFDAEFSPGELSIGTFLTLHDTDSILLGRHAGAFLADGKAVKTAQLGRQAFVGAPGFIEHVFDKRYLDDINNQAENFVVVDVSTAAAEALRVHGGFAHYDTINRQIWALAQRMPGPGPRRFERLLIERDPVWRNGLPAEQKPLLAELDALLDDPFYQGFVIYVHPRGIRPVRYHIARLLDRNPRTPFAFELGLHNLHTTLYRRWIDARIRQCDSPSAAPPHHN
;
A
#
# COMPACT_ATOMS: atom_id res chain seq x y z
N MET A 1 -26.05 -63.23 -22.97
CA MET A 1 -25.83 -62.30 -21.84
C MET A 1 -24.38 -61.81 -21.91
N LEU A 2 -24.16 -60.60 -22.43
CA LEU A 2 -22.86 -59.92 -22.35
C LEU A 2 -22.85 -59.01 -21.12
N CYS A 3 -21.92 -59.23 -20.20
CA CYS A 3 -21.60 -58.29 -19.13
C CYS A 3 -20.68 -57.19 -19.68
N ALA A 4 -21.17 -55.96 -19.69
CA ALA A 4 -20.35 -54.78 -19.92
C ALA A 4 -19.68 -54.38 -18.59
N ALA A 5 -18.35 -54.45 -18.55
CA ALA A 5 -17.55 -53.89 -17.48
C ALA A 5 -17.51 -52.36 -17.63
N ILE A 6 -18.13 -51.65 -16.69
CA ILE A 6 -18.03 -50.19 -16.58
C ILE A 6 -16.67 -49.89 -15.95
N GLY A 7 -15.71 -49.43 -16.78
CA GLY A 7 -14.44 -48.92 -16.30
C GLY A 7 -14.67 -47.62 -15.52
N THR A 8 -14.30 -47.61 -14.24
CA THR A 8 -14.21 -46.39 -13.45
C THR A 8 -13.07 -45.55 -13.99
N ALA A 9 -13.39 -44.45 -14.68
CA ALA A 9 -12.41 -43.43 -15.04
C ALA A 9 -11.82 -42.87 -13.74
N ALA A 10 -10.54 -43.15 -13.50
CA ALA A 10 -9.79 -42.51 -12.43
C ALA A 10 -9.76 -41.00 -12.70
N ALA A 11 -10.30 -40.22 -11.78
CA ALA A 11 -10.19 -38.77 -11.83
C ALA A 11 -8.70 -38.39 -11.85
N ALA A 12 -8.30 -37.53 -12.79
CA ALA A 12 -6.95 -36.99 -12.81
C ALA A 12 -6.66 -36.33 -11.45
N PRO A 13 -5.46 -36.53 -10.87
CA PRO A 13 -5.10 -35.85 -9.63
C PRO A 13 -5.24 -34.34 -9.82
N GLY A 14 -5.91 -33.68 -8.88
CA GLY A 14 -6.06 -32.23 -8.88
C GLY A 14 -4.71 -31.51 -8.77
N PRO A 15 -4.66 -30.20 -9.07
CA PRO A 15 -3.43 -29.42 -8.96
C PRO A 15 -2.90 -29.45 -7.52
N THR A 16 -1.57 -29.52 -7.37
CA THR A 16 -0.92 -29.34 -6.06
C THR A 16 -1.20 -27.94 -5.51
N CYS A 17 -1.07 -27.74 -4.20
CA CYS A 17 -1.28 -26.44 -3.57
C CYS A 17 -0.40 -25.33 -4.16
N THR A 18 0.85 -25.66 -4.51
CA THR A 18 1.76 -24.76 -5.24
C THR A 18 1.19 -24.36 -6.60
N GLN A 19 0.74 -25.33 -7.41
CA GLN A 19 0.16 -25.05 -8.73
C GLN A 19 -1.11 -24.21 -8.60
N ALA A 20 -2.01 -24.57 -7.68
CA ALA A 20 -3.25 -23.84 -7.46
C ALA A 20 -3.00 -22.37 -7.05
N LEU A 21 -2.01 -22.11 -6.19
CA LEU A 21 -1.65 -20.75 -5.78
C LEU A 21 -1.03 -19.94 -6.94
N LEU A 22 -0.18 -20.56 -7.77
CA LEU A 22 0.37 -19.91 -8.95
C LEU A 22 -0.73 -19.55 -9.96
N GLU A 23 -1.69 -20.45 -10.17
CA GLU A 23 -2.87 -20.20 -11.00
C GLU A 23 -3.77 -19.10 -10.40
N GLU A 24 -3.92 -19.04 -9.07
CA GLU A 24 -4.60 -17.96 -8.35
C GLU A 24 -3.91 -16.59 -8.54
N LEU A 25 -2.58 -16.60 -8.69
CA LEU A 25 -1.77 -15.43 -9.06
C LEU A 25 -1.79 -15.15 -10.57
N GLY A 26 -2.49 -15.96 -11.35
CA GLY A 26 -2.71 -15.76 -12.78
C GLY A 26 -1.70 -16.47 -13.68
N TRP A 27 -0.86 -17.37 -13.16
CA TRP A 27 -0.04 -18.22 -14.02
C TRP A 27 -0.89 -19.19 -14.82
N ARG A 28 -0.59 -19.31 -16.11
CA ARG A 28 -1.08 -20.39 -16.97
C ARG A 28 0.04 -21.40 -17.17
N ILE A 29 -0.14 -22.59 -16.62
CA ILE A 29 0.84 -23.67 -16.68
C ILE A 29 0.38 -24.67 -17.74
N VAL A 30 1.18 -24.86 -18.79
CA VAL A 30 0.81 -25.69 -19.96
C VAL A 30 1.86 -26.77 -20.17
N ASP A 31 1.40 -28.01 -20.31
CA ASP A 31 2.29 -29.11 -20.68
C ASP A 31 2.64 -29.04 -22.16
N ALA A 32 3.94 -28.99 -22.48
CA ALA A 32 4.44 -28.86 -23.83
C ALA A 32 5.55 -29.88 -24.12
N PRO A 33 5.77 -30.26 -25.41
CA PRO A 33 6.89 -31.10 -25.83
C PRO A 33 8.20 -30.29 -25.86
N VAL A 34 8.60 -29.77 -24.69
CA VAL A 34 9.83 -29.00 -24.47
C VAL A 34 10.79 -29.80 -23.59
N ALA A 35 12.10 -29.68 -23.83
CA ALA A 35 13.11 -30.38 -23.03
C ALA A 35 13.34 -29.70 -21.67
N THR A 36 13.19 -28.38 -21.61
CA THR A 36 13.31 -27.56 -20.40
C THR A 36 12.14 -26.59 -20.30
N PRO A 37 11.76 -26.16 -19.09
CA PRO A 37 10.68 -25.19 -18.92
C PRO A 37 10.95 -23.87 -19.61
N VAL A 38 9.90 -23.24 -20.13
CA VAL A 38 9.96 -21.92 -20.75
C VAL A 38 9.03 -20.98 -19.99
N ILE A 39 9.61 -19.95 -19.36
CA ILE A 39 8.88 -18.93 -18.60
C ILE A 39 8.62 -17.72 -19.47
N HIS A 40 7.35 -17.29 -19.53
CA HIS A 40 6.91 -16.04 -20.11
C HIS A 40 6.32 -15.16 -18.98
N GLY A 41 7.19 -14.61 -18.13
CA GLY A 41 6.77 -13.81 -16.98
C GLY A 41 6.16 -12.46 -17.37
N GLY A 42 6.83 -11.71 -18.25
CA GLY A 42 6.36 -10.42 -18.77
C GLY A 42 6.37 -9.26 -17.75
N PRO A 43 6.09 -8.01 -18.17
CA PRO A 43 6.15 -6.82 -17.32
C PRO A 43 4.85 -6.61 -16.52
N VAL A 44 4.47 -7.59 -15.70
CA VAL A 44 3.15 -7.66 -15.03
C VAL A 44 2.80 -6.40 -14.24
N CYS A 45 3.76 -5.80 -13.52
CA CYS A 45 3.53 -4.58 -12.73
C CYS A 45 3.13 -3.33 -13.54
N THR A 46 3.34 -3.34 -14.87
CA THR A 46 2.95 -2.25 -15.77
C THR A 46 1.51 -2.36 -16.24
N ARG A 47 0.90 -3.54 -16.11
CA ARG A 47 -0.45 -3.83 -16.59
C ARG A 47 -1.48 -3.21 -15.65
N ALA A 48 -2.67 -2.91 -16.18
CA ALA A 48 -3.74 -2.35 -15.36
C ALA A 48 -4.45 -3.40 -14.49
N THR A 49 -4.47 -4.66 -14.93
CA THR A 49 -5.09 -5.79 -14.21
C THR A 49 -4.38 -7.10 -14.55
N LEU A 50 -4.53 -8.12 -13.69
CA LEU A 50 -4.05 -9.48 -13.94
C LEU A 50 -4.61 -10.09 -15.25
N PRO A 51 -5.92 -10.00 -15.55
CA PRO A 51 -6.45 -10.48 -16.83
C PRO A 51 -5.78 -9.84 -18.05
N LEU A 52 -5.48 -8.54 -18.02
CA LEU A 52 -4.79 -7.87 -19.11
C LEU A 52 -3.33 -8.33 -19.26
N ALA A 53 -2.65 -8.66 -18.16
CA ALA A 53 -1.32 -9.27 -18.21
C ALA A 53 -1.38 -10.61 -18.96
N GLN A 54 -2.32 -11.48 -18.59
CA GLN A 54 -2.46 -12.78 -19.23
C GLN A 54 -2.90 -12.69 -20.71
N GLN A 55 -3.74 -11.71 -21.07
CA GLN A 55 -4.11 -11.44 -22.47
C GLN A 55 -2.90 -11.00 -23.30
N ALA A 56 -1.97 -10.26 -22.69
CA ALA A 56 -0.72 -9.87 -23.33
C ALA A 56 0.33 -10.99 -23.41
N GLY A 57 0.01 -12.18 -22.90
CA GLY A 57 0.90 -13.35 -22.91
C GLY A 57 1.86 -13.43 -21.72
N ASP A 58 1.70 -12.55 -20.73
CA ASP A 58 2.44 -12.60 -19.46
C ASP A 58 1.91 -13.75 -18.58
N LEU A 59 2.65 -14.10 -17.53
CA LEU A 59 2.30 -15.15 -16.56
C LEU A 59 1.94 -16.48 -17.25
N ARG A 60 2.76 -16.92 -18.20
CA ARG A 60 2.60 -18.23 -18.84
C ARG A 60 3.87 -19.04 -18.70
N VAL A 61 3.74 -20.31 -18.39
CA VAL A 61 4.86 -21.26 -18.41
C VAL A 61 4.50 -22.48 -19.23
N GLN A 62 5.47 -22.94 -20.01
CA GLN A 62 5.45 -24.24 -20.67
C GLN A 62 6.34 -25.19 -19.87
N VAL A 63 5.80 -26.32 -19.43
CA VAL A 63 6.53 -27.33 -18.67
C VAL A 63 6.66 -28.63 -19.47
N PRO A 64 7.78 -29.37 -19.36
CA PRO A 64 7.97 -30.62 -20.09
C PRO A 64 6.88 -31.66 -19.77
N GLN A 65 6.25 -32.20 -20.82
CA GLN A 65 5.28 -33.31 -20.69
C GLN A 65 5.87 -34.58 -20.08
N ALA A 66 7.19 -34.77 -20.19
CA ALA A 66 7.90 -35.94 -19.69
C ALA A 66 8.19 -35.89 -18.18
N TRP A 67 7.87 -34.79 -17.50
CA TRP A 67 8.13 -34.65 -16.07
C TRP A 67 7.22 -35.50 -15.20
N THR A 68 7.79 -36.02 -14.11
CA THR A 68 7.00 -36.61 -13.03
C THR A 68 6.27 -35.51 -12.23
N ALA A 69 5.27 -35.91 -11.45
CA ALA A 69 4.56 -35.00 -10.55
C ALA A 69 5.51 -34.31 -9.55
N ASP A 70 6.49 -35.04 -9.01
CA ASP A 70 7.46 -34.49 -8.05
C ASP A 70 8.41 -33.48 -8.70
N GLN A 71 8.95 -33.80 -9.89
CA GLN A 71 9.81 -32.87 -10.64
C GLN A 71 9.07 -31.56 -10.95
N ARG A 72 7.80 -31.68 -11.34
CA ARG A 72 6.94 -30.53 -11.60
C ARG A 72 6.71 -29.71 -10.32
N ALA A 73 6.36 -30.37 -9.21
CA ALA A 73 6.04 -29.69 -7.95
C ALA A 73 7.26 -28.95 -7.36
N GLU A 74 8.43 -29.59 -7.39
CA GLU A 74 9.69 -28.98 -6.96
C GLU A 74 10.00 -27.74 -7.81
N TRP A 75 9.92 -27.86 -9.13
CA TRP A 75 10.23 -26.75 -10.02
C TRP A 75 9.24 -25.58 -9.90
N LEU A 76 7.94 -25.87 -9.81
CA LEU A 76 6.91 -24.83 -9.65
C LEU A 76 7.12 -24.01 -8.39
N THR A 77 7.70 -24.58 -7.33
CA THR A 77 8.03 -23.83 -6.10
C THR A 77 9.02 -22.70 -6.38
N GLY A 78 9.97 -22.91 -7.30
CA GLY A 78 10.90 -21.87 -7.75
C GLY A 78 10.22 -20.71 -8.51
N LEU A 79 9.02 -20.91 -9.06
CA LEU A 79 8.30 -19.87 -9.81
C LEU A 79 7.80 -18.73 -8.91
N PHE A 80 7.71 -18.95 -7.59
CA PHE A 80 7.45 -17.87 -6.63
C PHE A 80 8.59 -16.84 -6.56
N ASP A 81 9.78 -17.17 -7.07
CA ASP A 81 10.92 -16.25 -7.05
C ASP A 81 10.96 -15.35 -8.29
N ASP A 82 10.15 -15.68 -9.30
CA ASP A 82 10.04 -14.89 -10.53
C ASP A 82 9.46 -13.50 -10.23
N PRO A 83 10.06 -12.41 -10.75
CA PRO A 83 9.54 -11.06 -10.58
C PRO A 83 8.08 -10.88 -11.00
N ALA A 84 7.63 -11.61 -12.02
CA ALA A 84 6.24 -11.57 -12.49
C ALA A 84 5.28 -12.07 -11.40
N THR A 85 5.68 -13.09 -10.63
CA THR A 85 4.87 -13.60 -9.51
C THR A 85 4.77 -12.58 -8.37
N ARG A 86 5.85 -11.86 -8.06
CA ARG A 86 5.81 -10.74 -7.09
C ARG A 86 4.87 -9.63 -7.56
N CYS A 87 4.95 -9.26 -8.84
CA CYS A 87 4.04 -8.28 -9.42
C CYS A 87 2.58 -8.75 -9.42
N ALA A 88 2.34 -10.05 -9.64
CA ALA A 88 1.01 -10.62 -9.56
C ALA A 88 0.43 -10.54 -8.12
N TYR A 89 1.25 -10.86 -7.12
CA TYR A 89 0.91 -10.68 -5.71
C TYR A 89 0.53 -9.24 -5.40
N MET A 90 1.25 -8.26 -5.96
CA MET A 90 0.98 -6.85 -5.72
C MET A 90 -0.42 -6.42 -6.19
N PHE A 91 -1.06 -7.11 -7.15
CA PHE A 91 -2.47 -6.86 -7.48
C PHE A 91 -3.40 -7.25 -6.34
N LYS A 92 -3.17 -8.40 -5.68
CA LYS A 92 -3.94 -8.82 -4.49
C LYS A 92 -3.71 -7.87 -3.32
N LEU A 93 -2.45 -7.53 -3.05
CA LEU A 93 -2.10 -6.55 -2.04
C LEU A 93 -2.78 -5.20 -2.31
N GLY A 94 -2.77 -4.72 -3.55
CA GLY A 94 -3.37 -3.43 -3.90
C GLY A 94 -4.89 -3.39 -3.72
N GLN A 95 -5.59 -4.48 -4.02
CA GLN A 95 -7.01 -4.60 -3.70
C GLN A 95 -7.26 -4.58 -2.19
N ALA A 96 -6.43 -5.27 -1.41
CA ALA A 96 -6.48 -5.26 0.05
C ALA A 96 -6.21 -3.86 0.63
N THR A 97 -5.20 -3.15 0.12
CA THR A 97 -4.91 -1.75 0.49
C THR A 97 -6.09 -0.83 0.22
N ARG A 98 -6.74 -0.97 -0.95
CA ARG A 98 -7.91 -0.16 -1.28
C ARG A 98 -9.06 -0.41 -0.31
N ARG A 99 -9.38 -1.68 0.01
CA ARG A 99 -10.42 -2.00 1.00
C ARG A 99 -10.09 -1.41 2.37
N ALA A 100 -8.87 -1.63 2.85
CA ALA A 100 -8.43 -1.13 4.14
C ALA A 100 -8.51 0.40 4.23
N ALA A 101 -7.96 1.11 3.24
CA ALA A 101 -7.96 2.57 3.21
C ALA A 101 -9.40 3.14 3.14
N THR A 102 -10.29 2.50 2.37
CA THR A 102 -11.71 2.88 2.30
C THR A 102 -12.39 2.72 3.65
N GLN A 103 -12.25 1.57 4.31
CA GLN A 103 -12.85 1.33 5.62
C GLN A 103 -12.31 2.30 6.68
N LEU A 104 -11.02 2.64 6.64
CA LEU A 104 -10.43 3.61 7.57
C LEU A 104 -10.92 5.04 7.35
N GLN A 105 -11.01 5.50 6.10
CA GLN A 105 -11.52 6.86 5.83
C GLN A 105 -13.03 6.98 6.10
N ASP A 106 -13.78 5.89 5.92
CA ASP A 106 -15.23 5.86 6.10
C ASP A 106 -15.63 5.80 7.59
N ASN A 107 -14.67 5.60 8.50
CA ASN A 107 -14.91 5.64 9.94
C ASN A 107 -14.92 7.09 10.51
N PRO A 108 -16.08 7.71 10.80
CA PRO A 108 -16.13 9.04 11.40
C PRO A 108 -15.62 9.08 12.86
N GLY A 109 -15.48 7.90 13.48
CA GLY A 109 -14.93 7.69 14.82
C GLY A 109 -13.41 7.65 14.86
N TYR A 110 -12.73 7.40 13.74
CA TYR A 110 -11.28 7.40 13.67
C TYR A 110 -10.76 8.82 13.37
N ARG A 111 -10.27 9.50 14.40
CA ARG A 111 -9.91 10.93 14.32
C ARG A 111 -8.42 11.18 14.49
N PHE A 112 -7.97 12.33 14.01
CA PHE A 112 -6.61 12.79 14.25
C PHE A 112 -6.44 13.34 15.68
N SER A 113 -5.26 13.15 16.27
CA SER A 113 -4.85 13.88 17.47
C SER A 113 -3.51 14.58 17.28
N ALA A 114 -3.52 15.90 17.53
CA ALA A 114 -2.33 16.75 17.54
C ALA A 114 -1.63 16.82 18.91
N LEU A 115 -2.19 16.19 19.94
CA LEU A 115 -1.81 16.48 21.34
C LEU A 115 -0.37 16.08 21.64
N GLN A 116 0.09 14.90 21.19
CA GLN A 116 1.49 14.45 21.29
C GLN A 116 1.82 13.43 20.19
N LEU A 117 3.02 13.50 19.62
CA LEU A 117 3.54 12.49 18.68
C LEU A 117 3.50 11.09 19.29
N GLY A 118 2.92 10.15 18.55
CA GLY A 118 2.76 8.74 18.95
C GLY A 118 1.66 8.47 19.96
N TRP A 119 0.88 9.47 20.37
CA TRP A 119 -0.23 9.24 21.29
C TRP A 119 -1.42 8.59 20.56
N ILE A 120 -1.89 7.48 21.12
CA ILE A 120 -3.05 6.75 20.63
C ILE A 120 -4.14 6.77 21.71
N GLY A 121 -5.32 7.26 21.34
CA GLY A 121 -6.46 7.41 22.24
C GLY A 121 -7.60 6.47 21.89
N PHE A 122 -7.96 5.57 22.80
CA PHE A 122 -9.06 4.60 22.63
C PHE A 122 -10.37 5.03 23.29
N GLY A 123 -10.64 6.34 23.31
CA GLY A 123 -11.87 6.91 23.89
C GLY A 123 -12.11 6.54 25.36
N ALA A 124 -13.36 6.70 25.81
CA ALA A 124 -13.74 6.46 27.21
C ALA A 124 -13.67 4.98 27.64
N ARG A 125 -13.78 4.04 26.70
CA ARG A 125 -13.67 2.60 26.98
C ARG A 125 -12.22 2.16 27.24
N GLY A 126 -11.24 2.94 26.80
CA GLY A 126 -9.82 2.61 26.96
C GLY A 126 -9.32 1.54 26.01
N ALA A 127 -8.01 1.31 26.02
CA ALA A 127 -7.31 0.44 25.06
C ALA A 127 -7.70 -1.04 25.21
N GLN A 128 -7.73 -1.54 26.46
CA GLN A 128 -8.00 -2.96 26.74
C GLN A 128 -9.40 -3.37 26.27
N ALA A 129 -10.42 -2.54 26.50
CA ALA A 129 -11.79 -2.81 26.05
C ALA A 129 -11.95 -2.74 24.52
N GLN A 130 -10.96 -2.20 23.81
CA GLN A 130 -10.87 -2.23 22.34
C GLN A 130 -9.81 -3.23 21.86
N GLY A 131 -9.43 -4.21 22.69
CA GLY A 131 -8.52 -5.29 22.28
C GLY A 131 -7.04 -4.89 22.19
N TRP A 132 -6.62 -3.78 22.81
CA TRP A 132 -5.22 -3.31 22.79
C TRP A 132 -4.58 -3.34 24.18
N GLN A 133 -3.40 -3.96 24.26
CA GLN A 133 -2.54 -3.95 25.43
C GLN A 133 -1.39 -2.98 25.25
N ARG A 134 -1.12 -2.20 26.29
CA ARG A 134 -0.02 -1.23 26.31
C ARG A 134 1.30 -1.92 26.64
N PHE A 135 2.33 -1.70 25.81
CA PHE A 135 3.71 -2.13 26.10
C PHE A 135 4.68 -0.96 26.32
N ARG A 136 4.29 0.28 25.98
CA ARG A 136 5.03 1.52 26.33
C ARG A 136 4.13 2.52 27.06
N SER A 137 4.72 3.26 27.99
CA SER A 137 4.04 4.27 28.82
C SER A 137 3.36 5.38 27.99
N PHE A 138 2.38 6.06 28.60
CA PHE A 138 1.72 7.27 28.06
C PHE A 138 1.09 7.13 26.66
N GLY A 139 0.64 5.92 26.31
CA GLY A 139 -0.09 5.67 25.06
C GLY A 139 0.77 5.74 23.81
N ARG A 140 2.07 5.43 23.94
CA ARG A 140 3.07 5.51 22.88
C ARG A 140 3.39 4.17 22.21
N GLY A 141 2.75 3.10 22.64
CA GLY A 141 2.99 1.75 22.12
C GLY A 141 1.91 0.76 22.58
N TYR A 142 1.23 0.16 21.61
CA TYR A 142 0.18 -0.83 21.83
C TYR A 142 0.33 -2.02 20.89
N GLN A 143 -0.05 -3.20 21.37
CA GLN A 143 -0.18 -4.43 20.60
C GLN A 143 -1.57 -5.04 20.85
N PRO A 144 -2.07 -5.93 19.99
CA PRO A 144 -3.30 -6.67 20.27
C PRO A 144 -3.21 -7.43 21.60
N ALA A 145 -4.33 -7.49 22.33
CA ALA A 145 -4.48 -8.22 23.59
C ALA A 145 -5.19 -9.57 23.41
N GLY A 146 -5.86 -9.77 22.27
CA GLY A 146 -6.59 -10.98 21.90
C GLY A 146 -6.43 -11.23 20.40
N ALA A 147 -7.52 -11.53 19.70
CA ALA A 147 -7.50 -11.64 18.24
C ALA A 147 -7.01 -10.32 17.59
N ASN A 148 -6.08 -10.44 16.66
CA ASN A 148 -5.47 -9.31 15.96
C ASN A 148 -6.48 -8.59 15.08
N SER A 149 -7.30 -9.36 14.36
CA SER A 149 -8.39 -8.91 13.51
C SER A 149 -9.38 -8.04 14.31
N ALA A 150 -9.78 -8.50 15.50
CA ALA A 150 -10.67 -7.76 16.40
C ALA A 150 -10.05 -6.44 16.89
N ALA A 151 -8.75 -6.42 17.20
CA ALA A 151 -8.06 -5.20 17.61
C ALA A 151 -8.04 -4.16 16.48
N LEU A 152 -7.78 -4.58 15.23
CA LEU A 152 -7.83 -3.69 14.06
C LEU A 152 -9.25 -3.28 13.67
N GLN A 153 -10.27 -4.11 13.91
CA GLN A 153 -11.67 -3.79 13.60
C GLN A 153 -12.12 -2.47 14.23
N HIS A 154 -11.62 -2.14 15.42
CA HIS A 154 -11.94 -0.87 16.08
C HIS A 154 -11.40 0.38 15.38
N PHE A 155 -10.45 0.25 14.45
CA PHE A 155 -10.09 1.35 13.57
C PHE A 155 -11.07 1.53 12.40
N TYR A 156 -11.85 0.51 12.04
CA TYR A 156 -12.91 0.59 11.02
C TYR A 156 -14.25 1.09 11.56
N ASP A 157 -14.63 0.75 12.80
CA ASP A 157 -15.96 1.09 13.33
C ASP A 157 -15.94 1.78 14.70
N GLY A 158 -14.78 1.81 15.34
CA GLY A 158 -14.62 2.28 16.71
C GLY A 158 -14.34 3.77 16.80
N ARG A 159 -14.14 4.22 18.04
CA ARG A 159 -13.75 5.60 18.36
C ARG A 159 -12.31 5.60 18.83
N VAL A 160 -11.40 5.81 17.89
CA VAL A 160 -9.96 5.82 18.12
C VAL A 160 -9.37 7.15 17.63
N ARG A 161 -8.27 7.57 18.23
CA ARG A 161 -7.51 8.74 17.81
C ARG A 161 -6.05 8.40 17.66
N SER A 162 -5.44 8.86 16.59
CA SER A 162 -3.99 8.76 16.40
C SER A 162 -3.47 9.91 15.55
N GLU A 163 -2.16 10.13 15.58
CA GLU A 163 -1.48 10.97 14.61
C GLU A 163 -1.27 10.22 13.27
N CYS A 164 -0.70 10.89 12.27
CA CYS A 164 -0.64 10.38 10.89
C CYS A 164 0.33 9.20 10.70
N GLY A 165 1.42 9.14 11.46
CA GLY A 165 2.39 8.04 11.45
C GLY A 165 1.80 6.72 11.92
N VAL A 166 1.08 6.71 13.04
CA VAL A 166 0.27 5.57 13.49
C VAL A 166 -0.84 5.29 12.48
N GLY A 167 -1.47 6.31 11.90
CA GLY A 167 -2.47 6.10 10.84
C GLY A 167 -1.93 5.37 9.62
N ARG A 168 -0.69 5.64 9.23
CA ARG A 168 0.04 4.87 8.21
C ARG A 168 0.26 3.42 8.67
N GLN A 169 0.74 3.20 9.89
CA GLN A 169 0.96 1.85 10.43
C GLN A 169 -0.35 1.04 10.43
N VAL A 170 -1.44 1.62 10.93
CA VAL A 170 -2.76 1.00 10.93
C VAL A 170 -3.21 0.66 9.51
N ALA A 171 -3.02 1.54 8.53
CA ALA A 171 -3.34 1.24 7.13
C ALA A 171 -2.50 0.08 6.56
N GLN A 172 -1.22 -0.01 6.92
CA GLN A 172 -0.36 -1.12 6.52
C GLN A 172 -0.79 -2.46 7.15
N LEU A 173 -1.11 -2.48 8.45
CA LEU A 173 -1.56 -3.69 9.15
C LEU A 173 -2.96 -4.10 8.71
N ALA A 174 -3.87 -3.14 8.53
CA ALA A 174 -5.21 -3.37 7.99
C ALA A 174 -5.15 -3.93 6.57
N THR A 175 -4.21 -3.47 5.74
CA THR A 175 -3.94 -4.08 4.41
C THR A 175 -3.61 -5.57 4.55
N GLN A 176 -2.77 -5.95 5.52
CA GLN A 176 -2.44 -7.38 5.73
C GLN A 176 -3.67 -8.15 6.21
N ARG A 177 -4.47 -7.60 7.13
CA ARG A 177 -5.75 -8.20 7.53
C ARG A 177 -6.67 -8.45 6.33
N GLU A 178 -6.84 -7.46 5.45
CA GLU A 178 -7.66 -7.56 4.24
C GLU A 178 -7.10 -8.56 3.21
N LEU A 179 -5.80 -8.79 3.19
CA LEU A 179 -5.12 -9.70 2.26
C LEU A 179 -5.21 -11.15 2.72
N TYR A 180 -5.08 -11.39 4.03
CA TYR A 180 -5.12 -12.73 4.62
C TYR A 180 -6.56 -13.18 4.92
N GLY A 181 -7.43 -12.24 5.30
CA GLY A 181 -8.69 -12.55 5.99
C GLY A 181 -8.48 -12.79 7.48
N ASP A 182 -9.52 -12.59 8.29
CA ASP A 182 -9.41 -12.51 9.76
C ASP A 182 -8.75 -13.74 10.40
N ALA A 183 -9.23 -14.95 10.10
CA ALA A 183 -8.70 -16.18 10.70
C ALA A 183 -7.23 -16.42 10.34
N ALA A 184 -6.86 -16.21 9.08
CA ALA A 184 -5.49 -16.37 8.61
C ALA A 184 -4.56 -15.29 9.18
N PHE A 185 -5.04 -14.06 9.30
CA PHE A 185 -4.30 -12.95 9.88
C PHE A 185 -4.03 -13.17 11.37
N ASP A 186 -5.01 -13.69 12.11
CA ASP A 186 -4.87 -14.05 13.52
C ASP A 186 -3.92 -15.23 13.74
N ALA A 187 -3.89 -16.20 12.81
CA ALA A 187 -2.99 -17.34 12.88
C ALA A 187 -1.56 -17.00 12.44
N GLU A 188 -1.39 -16.13 11.45
CA GLU A 188 -0.09 -15.84 10.85
C GLU A 188 0.74 -14.90 11.71
N PHE A 189 0.12 -13.87 12.31
CA PHE A 189 0.85 -12.83 13.02
C PHE A 189 0.71 -12.98 14.53
N SER A 190 1.83 -12.92 15.25
CA SER A 190 1.74 -12.76 16.70
C SER A 190 1.34 -11.33 17.07
N PRO A 191 0.71 -11.09 18.24
CA PRO A 191 0.35 -9.74 18.65
C PRO A 191 1.53 -8.75 18.67
N GLY A 192 2.72 -9.19 19.07
CA GLY A 192 3.91 -8.34 19.12
C GLY A 192 4.33 -7.82 17.74
N GLU A 193 4.06 -8.59 16.68
CA GLU A 193 4.33 -8.18 15.30
C GLU A 193 3.43 -7.04 14.82
N LEU A 194 2.25 -6.90 15.42
CA LEU A 194 1.25 -5.90 15.06
C LEU A 194 1.28 -4.69 16.00
N SER A 195 2.43 -4.44 16.62
CA SER A 195 2.66 -3.28 17.45
C SER A 195 2.50 -1.96 16.68
N ILE A 196 1.79 -1.00 17.28
CA ILE A 196 1.61 0.38 16.79
C ILE A 196 2.15 1.39 17.82
N GLY A 197 2.75 2.48 17.34
CA GLY A 197 3.38 3.49 18.20
C GLY A 197 4.18 4.53 17.42
N THR A 198 5.13 5.22 18.05
CA THR A 198 6.10 6.02 17.26
C THR A 198 7.02 5.09 16.49
N PHE A 199 7.54 5.50 15.33
CA PHE A 199 8.48 4.67 14.57
C PHE A 199 9.71 4.25 15.39
N LEU A 200 10.26 5.16 16.21
CA LEU A 200 11.36 4.83 17.13
C LEU A 200 10.97 3.74 18.13
N THR A 201 9.73 3.75 18.65
CA THR A 201 9.29 2.71 19.59
C THR A 201 9.13 1.34 18.96
N LEU A 202 9.05 1.23 17.63
CA LEU A 202 8.87 -0.04 16.93
C LEU A 202 10.19 -0.76 16.62
N HIS A 203 11.32 -0.06 16.58
CA HIS A 203 12.60 -0.69 16.21
C HIS A 203 13.04 -1.78 17.21
N ASP A 204 12.76 -1.57 18.49
CA ASP A 204 13.12 -2.53 19.55
C ASP A 204 11.98 -3.50 19.89
N THR A 205 11.00 -3.69 18.99
CA THR A 205 9.90 -4.65 19.18
C THR A 205 9.93 -5.73 18.11
N ASP A 206 8.99 -6.67 18.19
CA ASP A 206 8.81 -7.70 17.17
C ASP A 206 8.03 -7.20 15.94
N SER A 207 7.79 -5.89 15.81
CA SER A 207 6.97 -5.32 14.74
C SER A 207 7.34 -5.83 13.35
N ILE A 208 6.34 -6.31 12.59
CA ILE A 208 6.51 -6.72 11.19
C ILE A 208 6.79 -5.52 10.27
N LEU A 209 6.52 -4.29 10.73
CA LEU A 209 6.74 -3.09 9.92
C LEU A 209 8.16 -2.56 10.03
N LEU A 210 8.75 -2.54 11.23
CA LEU A 210 10.05 -1.89 11.48
C LEU A 210 10.94 -2.58 12.55
N GLY A 211 10.44 -3.63 13.18
CA GLY A 211 11.11 -4.32 14.29
C GLY A 211 11.84 -5.59 13.84
N ARG A 212 12.10 -6.49 14.80
CA ARG A 212 12.91 -7.71 14.60
C ARG A 212 12.36 -8.66 13.53
N HIS A 213 11.04 -8.68 13.32
CA HIS A 213 10.41 -9.57 12.34
C HIS A 213 10.18 -8.91 10.97
N ALA A 214 10.57 -7.66 10.78
CA ALA A 214 10.40 -7.00 9.49
C ALA A 214 11.25 -7.65 8.37
N GLY A 215 12.33 -8.34 8.72
CA GLY A 215 13.21 -9.02 7.77
C GLY A 215 13.88 -8.04 6.80
N ALA A 216 13.92 -8.38 5.51
CA ALA A 216 14.62 -7.57 4.52
C ALA A 216 13.78 -6.37 4.07
N PHE A 217 14.31 -5.16 4.22
CA PHE A 217 13.69 -3.94 3.70
C PHE A 217 14.06 -3.66 2.25
N LEU A 218 13.10 -3.17 1.49
CA LEU A 218 13.34 -2.38 0.29
C LEU A 218 13.61 -0.93 0.70
N ALA A 219 14.85 -0.49 0.48
CA ALA A 219 15.25 0.90 0.60
C ALA A 219 15.24 1.55 -0.80
N ASP A 220 14.13 2.19 -1.14
CA ASP A 220 13.93 2.87 -2.42
C ASP A 220 13.22 4.21 -2.21
N GLY A 221 13.77 5.05 -1.33
CA GLY A 221 13.11 6.28 -0.87
C GLY A 221 12.68 7.21 -2.01
N LYS A 222 13.51 7.39 -3.04
CA LYS A 222 13.14 8.19 -4.22
C LYS A 222 12.42 7.40 -5.31
N ALA A 223 11.95 6.20 -4.99
CA ALA A 223 11.15 5.34 -5.86
C ALA A 223 11.79 5.00 -7.22
N VAL A 224 13.12 4.97 -7.31
CA VAL A 224 13.83 4.73 -8.57
C VAL A 224 13.56 3.30 -9.06
N LYS A 225 13.71 2.31 -8.16
CA LYS A 225 13.48 0.89 -8.51
C LYS A 225 12.00 0.63 -8.72
N THR A 226 11.15 1.17 -7.85
CA THR A 226 9.70 1.01 -7.90
C THR A 226 9.12 1.60 -9.20
N ALA A 227 9.61 2.77 -9.63
CA ALA A 227 9.20 3.41 -10.89
C ALA A 227 9.55 2.57 -12.12
N GLN A 228 10.69 1.87 -12.12
CA GLN A 228 11.08 0.98 -13.22
C GLN A 228 10.20 -0.26 -13.33
N LEU A 229 9.70 -0.79 -12.21
CA LEU A 229 8.82 -1.95 -12.19
C LEU A 229 7.42 -1.63 -12.74
N GLY A 230 6.91 -0.44 -12.46
CA GLY A 230 5.62 0.05 -12.95
C GLY A 230 4.56 0.23 -11.86
N ARG A 231 3.36 0.65 -12.28
CA ARG A 231 2.29 1.15 -11.39
C ARG A 231 2.00 0.23 -10.20
N GLN A 232 1.95 -1.08 -10.41
CA GLN A 232 1.51 -2.01 -9.37
C GLN A 232 2.56 -2.18 -8.26
N ALA A 233 3.83 -1.91 -8.53
CA ALA A 233 4.90 -2.01 -7.54
C ALA A 233 4.80 -0.97 -6.42
N PHE A 234 4.10 0.15 -6.67
CA PHE A 234 3.89 1.20 -5.68
C PHE A 234 2.78 0.88 -4.68
N VAL A 235 1.74 0.14 -5.09
CA VAL A 235 0.51 0.05 -4.28
C VAL A 235 0.78 -0.65 -2.95
N GLY A 236 0.26 -0.09 -1.86
CA GLY A 236 0.52 -0.54 -0.50
C GLY A 236 1.82 -0.01 0.11
N ALA A 237 2.74 0.54 -0.70
CA ALA A 237 3.99 1.09 -0.19
C ALA A 237 3.72 2.26 0.77
N PRO A 238 4.36 2.29 1.95
CA PRO A 238 4.32 3.45 2.82
C PRO A 238 5.22 4.56 2.27
N GLY A 239 4.90 5.80 2.62
CA GLY A 239 5.76 6.93 2.32
C GLY A 239 5.43 8.15 3.16
N PHE A 240 6.06 9.25 2.82
CA PHE A 240 5.83 10.55 3.42
C PHE A 240 6.06 11.69 2.42
N ILE A 241 5.28 12.76 2.60
CA ILE A 241 5.54 14.08 2.02
C ILE A 241 6.10 14.93 3.15
N GLU A 242 7.36 15.35 3.09
CA GLU A 242 8.01 16.05 4.20
C GLU A 242 8.57 17.40 3.83
N HIS A 243 8.71 18.27 4.83
CA HIS A 243 9.36 19.56 4.68
C HIS A 243 10.85 19.41 4.32
N VAL A 244 11.35 20.29 3.45
CA VAL A 244 12.77 20.28 3.02
C VAL A 244 13.66 21.15 3.91
N PHE A 245 13.18 22.31 4.37
CA PHE A 245 13.97 23.21 5.22
C PHE A 245 13.85 22.84 6.70
N ASP A 246 14.76 23.34 7.54
CA ASP A 246 14.75 23.05 8.98
C ASP A 246 13.40 23.33 9.66
N LYS A 247 13.15 22.65 10.79
CA LYS A 247 11.91 22.80 11.57
C LYS A 247 11.57 24.24 11.98
N ARG A 248 12.55 25.15 12.04
CA ARG A 248 12.32 26.58 12.29
C ARG A 248 11.47 27.27 11.20
N TYR A 249 11.38 26.66 10.03
CA TYR A 249 10.56 27.09 8.89
C TYR A 249 9.17 26.43 8.88
N LEU A 250 8.80 25.67 9.90
CA LEU A 250 7.45 25.13 10.05
C LEU A 250 6.55 26.12 10.78
N ASP A 251 5.37 26.34 10.23
CA ASP A 251 4.29 27.15 10.80
C ASP A 251 3.27 26.25 11.52
N ASP A 252 3.09 25.02 11.03
CA ASP A 252 2.26 23.99 11.62
C ASP A 252 3.04 22.67 11.75
N ILE A 253 3.56 22.43 12.95
CA ILE A 253 4.36 21.23 13.28
C ILE A 253 3.58 19.92 13.14
N ASN A 254 2.25 19.95 13.28
CA ASN A 254 1.42 18.76 13.12
C ASN A 254 1.30 18.34 11.64
N ASN A 255 1.74 19.21 10.72
CA ASN A 255 1.78 18.99 9.28
C ASN A 255 3.22 19.08 8.75
N GLN A 256 4.22 18.82 9.59
CA GLN A 256 5.63 18.76 9.17
C GLN A 256 5.86 17.66 8.13
N ALA A 257 5.12 16.56 8.24
CA ALA A 257 5.10 15.50 7.25
C ALA A 257 3.68 14.92 7.11
N GLU A 258 3.34 14.46 5.92
CA GLU A 258 2.14 13.69 5.65
C GLU A 258 2.54 12.23 5.39
N ASN A 259 2.35 11.38 6.40
CA ASN A 259 2.60 9.95 6.30
C ASN A 259 1.48 9.27 5.51
N PHE A 260 1.84 8.47 4.51
CA PHE A 260 0.88 7.88 3.58
C PHE A 260 1.10 6.41 3.28
N VAL A 261 0.06 5.78 2.73
CA VAL A 261 0.13 4.50 1.99
C VAL A 261 -0.38 4.74 0.57
N VAL A 262 0.33 4.23 -0.45
CA VAL A 262 -0.13 4.36 -1.85
C VAL A 262 -1.33 3.46 -2.11
N VAL A 263 -2.41 4.03 -2.62
CA VAL A 263 -3.68 3.32 -2.87
C VAL A 263 -3.87 2.96 -4.34
N ASP A 264 -3.44 3.85 -5.24
CA ASP A 264 -3.45 3.60 -6.68
C ASP A 264 -2.45 4.51 -7.40
N VAL A 265 -1.96 4.05 -8.54
CA VAL A 265 -1.12 4.84 -9.44
C VAL A 265 -1.68 4.66 -10.85
N SER A 266 -2.14 5.74 -11.47
CA SER A 266 -2.64 5.70 -12.84
C SER A 266 -1.53 5.28 -13.83
N THR A 267 -1.92 4.80 -15.01
CA THR A 267 -0.95 4.45 -16.06
C THR A 267 -0.09 5.64 -16.46
N ALA A 268 -0.69 6.83 -16.60
CA ALA A 268 0.05 8.04 -16.97
C ALA A 268 1.01 8.49 -15.86
N ALA A 269 0.60 8.40 -14.58
CA ALA A 269 1.45 8.71 -13.44
C ALA A 269 2.66 7.77 -13.35
N ALA A 270 2.44 6.46 -13.54
CA ALA A 270 3.52 5.48 -13.52
C ALA A 270 4.50 5.68 -14.69
N GLU A 271 4.00 6.00 -15.87
CA GLU A 271 4.85 6.33 -17.02
C GLU A 271 5.67 7.59 -16.77
N ALA A 272 5.06 8.65 -16.23
CA ALA A 272 5.78 9.87 -15.88
C ALA A 272 6.87 9.60 -14.82
N LEU A 273 6.57 8.81 -13.78
CA LEU A 273 7.56 8.37 -12.79
C LEU A 273 8.72 7.57 -13.41
N ARG A 274 8.41 6.68 -14.35
CA ARG A 274 9.42 5.87 -15.04
C ARG A 274 10.31 6.72 -15.93
N VAL A 275 9.73 7.63 -16.72
CA VAL A 275 10.45 8.56 -17.60
C VAL A 275 11.36 9.49 -16.80
N HIS A 276 10.89 9.98 -15.66
CA HIS A 276 11.63 10.94 -14.83
C HIS A 276 12.50 10.30 -13.75
N GLY A 277 12.55 8.97 -13.67
CA GLY A 277 13.44 8.25 -12.75
C GLY A 277 13.05 8.37 -11.28
N GLY A 278 11.77 8.50 -10.96
CA GLY A 278 11.24 8.54 -9.59
C GLY A 278 11.00 9.95 -9.01
N PHE A 279 11.00 10.06 -7.68
CA PHE A 279 10.54 11.25 -6.96
C PHE A 279 11.48 12.45 -6.99
N ALA A 280 12.78 12.26 -7.23
CA ALA A 280 13.74 13.38 -7.23
C ALA A 280 13.39 14.48 -8.26
N HIS A 281 12.78 14.10 -9.38
CA HIS A 281 12.23 15.04 -10.35
C HIS A 281 11.09 15.88 -9.76
N TYR A 282 10.13 15.23 -9.11
CA TYR A 282 8.97 15.89 -8.50
C TYR A 282 9.32 16.70 -7.26
N ASP A 283 10.40 16.35 -6.55
CA ASP A 283 10.96 17.21 -5.49
C ASP A 283 11.46 18.55 -6.06
N THR A 284 12.01 18.53 -7.27
CA THR A 284 12.40 19.75 -8.00
C THR A 284 11.16 20.55 -8.42
N ILE A 285 10.13 19.90 -8.94
CA ILE A 285 8.86 20.56 -9.29
C ILE A 285 8.18 21.14 -8.04
N ASN A 286 8.14 20.41 -6.93
CA ASN A 286 7.57 20.91 -5.67
C ASN A 286 8.28 22.19 -5.19
N ARG A 287 9.60 22.30 -5.41
CA ARG A 287 10.35 23.53 -5.12
C ARG A 287 9.92 24.68 -6.03
N GLN A 288 9.64 24.42 -7.30
CA GLN A 288 9.11 25.42 -8.24
C GLN A 288 7.70 25.87 -7.84
N ILE A 289 6.81 24.91 -7.55
CA ILE A 289 5.45 25.15 -7.03
C ILE A 289 5.51 26.05 -5.79
N TRP A 290 6.36 25.71 -4.83
CA TRP A 290 6.56 26.51 -3.61
C TRP A 290 7.07 27.93 -3.94
N ALA A 291 8.06 28.07 -4.81
CA ALA A 291 8.61 29.38 -5.19
C ALA A 291 7.57 30.29 -5.88
N LEU A 292 6.70 29.72 -6.72
CA LEU A 292 5.57 30.44 -7.31
C LEU A 292 4.55 30.85 -6.24
N ALA A 293 4.22 29.93 -5.32
CA ALA A 293 3.30 30.21 -4.23
C ALA A 293 3.78 31.36 -3.33
N GLN A 294 5.10 31.48 -3.07
CA GLN A 294 5.68 32.60 -2.32
C GLN A 294 5.43 33.97 -2.97
N ARG A 295 5.34 34.00 -4.30
CA ARG A 295 5.07 35.22 -5.08
C ARG A 295 3.58 35.56 -5.17
N MET A 296 2.73 34.74 -4.57
CA MET A 296 1.28 34.94 -4.51
C MET A 296 0.83 35.11 -3.05
N PRO A 297 1.25 36.15 -2.31
CA PRO A 297 0.75 36.36 -0.96
C PRO A 297 -0.75 36.67 -0.97
N GLY A 298 -1.46 36.27 0.08
CA GLY A 298 -2.87 36.57 0.25
C GLY A 298 -3.46 36.02 1.56
N PRO A 299 -4.61 36.55 1.99
CA PRO A 299 -5.23 36.17 3.25
C PRO A 299 -6.01 34.84 3.16
N GLY A 300 -6.21 34.23 4.33
CA GLY A 300 -7.21 33.19 4.54
C GLY A 300 -6.65 31.77 4.71
N PRO A 301 -7.21 30.97 5.64
CA PRO A 301 -6.86 29.56 5.73
C PRO A 301 -7.40 28.82 4.51
N ARG A 302 -6.62 27.88 3.96
CA ARG A 302 -6.99 27.05 2.79
C ARG A 302 -7.03 27.80 1.45
N ARG A 303 -6.22 28.85 1.28
CA ARG A 303 -6.22 29.65 0.06
C ARG A 303 -5.78 28.85 -1.16
N PHE A 304 -4.68 28.13 -1.09
CA PHE A 304 -4.19 27.31 -2.20
C PHE A 304 -5.07 26.08 -2.44
N GLU A 305 -5.70 25.51 -1.40
CA GLU A 305 -6.75 24.51 -1.61
C GLU A 305 -7.91 25.07 -2.47
N ARG A 306 -8.41 26.27 -2.15
CA ARG A 306 -9.48 26.92 -2.93
C ARG A 306 -9.06 27.26 -4.36
N LEU A 307 -7.86 27.81 -4.51
CA LEU A 307 -7.32 28.20 -5.81
C LEU A 307 -7.01 26.99 -6.69
N LEU A 308 -6.29 25.99 -6.19
CA LEU A 308 -5.73 24.92 -7.03
C LEU A 308 -6.58 23.65 -7.08
N ILE A 309 -7.31 23.34 -5.99
CA ILE A 309 -8.08 22.09 -5.88
C ILE A 309 -9.56 22.33 -6.16
N GLU A 310 -10.20 23.21 -5.38
CA GLU A 310 -11.63 23.53 -5.56
C GLU A 310 -11.84 24.35 -6.83
N ARG A 311 -10.77 24.99 -7.33
CA ARG A 311 -10.76 25.93 -8.45
C ARG A 311 -11.88 26.99 -8.31
N ASP A 312 -12.04 27.49 -7.09
CA ASP A 312 -13.15 28.36 -6.68
C ASP A 312 -13.18 29.65 -7.54
N PRO A 313 -14.26 29.89 -8.32
CA PRO A 313 -14.32 31.01 -9.26
C PRO A 313 -14.25 32.37 -8.56
N VAL A 314 -14.78 32.49 -7.33
CA VAL A 314 -14.73 33.76 -6.59
C VAL A 314 -13.29 34.10 -6.22
N TRP A 315 -12.56 33.11 -5.71
CA TRP A 315 -11.15 33.29 -5.32
C TRP A 315 -10.24 33.54 -6.52
N ARG A 316 -10.45 32.82 -7.63
CA ARG A 316 -9.65 33.00 -8.85
C ARG A 316 -9.92 34.33 -9.54
N ASN A 317 -11.18 34.78 -9.60
CA ASN A 317 -11.53 36.08 -10.18
C ASN A 317 -11.03 37.26 -9.33
N GLY A 318 -11.02 37.08 -8.00
CA GLY A 318 -10.51 38.06 -7.05
C GLY A 318 -8.98 38.16 -6.96
N LEU A 319 -8.22 37.33 -7.68
CA LEU A 319 -6.76 37.43 -7.68
C LEU A 319 -6.28 38.72 -8.38
N PRO A 320 -5.25 39.39 -7.83
CA PRO A 320 -4.57 40.48 -8.51
C PRO A 320 -4.10 40.07 -9.91
N ALA A 321 -4.12 41.00 -10.86
CA ALA A 321 -3.83 40.72 -12.27
C ALA A 321 -2.43 40.10 -12.46
N GLU A 322 -1.46 40.54 -11.67
CA GLU A 322 -0.08 40.04 -11.67
C GLU A 322 0.05 38.60 -11.12
N GLN A 323 -0.90 38.14 -10.31
CA GLN A 323 -0.90 36.78 -9.78
C GLN A 323 -1.60 35.78 -10.71
N LYS A 324 -2.42 36.23 -11.67
CA LYS A 324 -3.14 35.34 -12.60
C LYS A 324 -2.20 34.48 -13.45
N PRO A 325 -1.10 35.00 -14.02
CA PRO A 325 -0.13 34.17 -14.74
C PRO A 325 0.55 33.14 -13.82
N LEU A 326 0.87 33.50 -12.58
CA LEU A 326 1.49 32.59 -11.61
C LEU A 326 0.55 31.44 -11.24
N LEU A 327 -0.75 31.73 -11.09
CA LEU A 327 -1.77 30.72 -10.85
C LEU A 327 -1.87 29.74 -12.03
N ALA A 328 -1.84 30.26 -13.27
CA ALA A 328 -1.89 29.41 -14.46
C ALA A 328 -0.65 28.50 -14.57
N GLU A 329 0.52 29.01 -14.19
CA GLU A 329 1.75 28.20 -14.11
C GLU A 329 1.66 27.12 -13.02
N LEU A 330 1.10 27.45 -11.85
CA LEU A 330 0.82 26.47 -10.80
C LEU A 330 -0.18 25.39 -11.25
N ASP A 331 -1.23 25.76 -11.98
CA ASP A 331 -2.16 24.77 -12.56
C ASP A 331 -1.42 23.85 -13.53
N ALA A 332 -0.62 24.41 -14.43
CA ALA A 332 0.13 23.62 -15.42
C ALA A 332 1.10 22.62 -14.76
N LEU A 333 1.79 23.03 -13.70
CA LEU A 333 2.67 22.13 -12.94
C LEU A 333 1.87 21.03 -12.23
N LEU A 334 0.71 21.35 -11.66
CA LEU A 334 -0.13 20.38 -10.96
C LEU A 334 -0.98 19.52 -11.90
N ASP A 335 -1.15 19.90 -13.16
CA ASP A 335 -1.81 19.11 -14.20
C ASP A 335 -0.92 17.96 -14.72
N ASP A 336 0.35 17.89 -14.31
CA ASP A 336 1.23 16.76 -14.61
C ASP A 336 0.61 15.42 -14.11
N PRO A 337 0.72 14.33 -14.90
CA PRO A 337 0.09 13.05 -14.59
C PRO A 337 0.40 12.47 -13.22
N PHE A 338 1.60 12.71 -12.67
CA PHE A 338 1.95 12.24 -11.33
C PHE A 338 1.07 12.90 -10.26
N TYR A 339 0.91 14.23 -10.31
CA TYR A 339 0.11 14.94 -9.31
C TYR A 339 -1.37 14.56 -9.36
N GLN A 340 -1.87 14.24 -10.55
CA GLN A 340 -3.25 13.84 -10.81
C GLN A 340 -3.52 12.37 -10.45
N GLY A 341 -2.56 11.50 -10.76
CA GLY A 341 -2.78 10.05 -10.82
C GLY A 341 -2.02 9.24 -9.78
N PHE A 342 -1.18 9.84 -8.94
CA PHE A 342 -0.58 9.19 -7.77
C PHE A 342 -1.49 9.40 -6.55
N VAL A 343 -2.21 8.36 -6.16
CA VAL A 343 -3.29 8.42 -5.15
C VAL A 343 -2.84 7.74 -3.86
N ILE A 344 -2.95 8.48 -2.76
CA ILE A 344 -2.46 8.08 -1.45
C ILE A 344 -3.55 8.19 -0.40
N TYR A 345 -3.46 7.35 0.64
CA TYR A 345 -4.22 7.50 1.87
C TYR A 345 -3.34 8.20 2.92
N VAL A 346 -3.83 9.31 3.49
CA VAL A 346 -3.21 10.02 4.61
C VAL A 346 -4.23 10.14 5.73
N HIS A 347 -3.91 9.74 6.95
CA HIS A 347 -4.79 9.96 8.10
C HIS A 347 -4.68 11.43 8.60
N PRO A 348 -5.77 12.20 8.74
CA PRO A 348 -7.19 11.87 8.53
C PRO A 348 -7.74 12.43 7.20
N ARG A 349 -6.89 12.76 6.23
CA ARG A 349 -7.29 13.36 4.95
C ARG A 349 -8.00 12.37 4.01
N GLY A 350 -7.89 11.07 4.27
CA GLY A 350 -8.49 10.02 3.48
C GLY A 350 -7.71 9.78 2.18
N ILE A 351 -8.40 9.20 1.20
CA ILE A 351 -7.83 8.85 -0.10
C ILE A 351 -7.91 10.06 -1.04
N ARG A 352 -6.76 10.58 -1.45
CA ARG A 352 -6.64 11.76 -2.32
C ARG A 352 -5.41 11.65 -3.24
N PRO A 353 -5.44 12.30 -4.42
CA PRO A 353 -4.26 12.44 -5.27
C PRO A 353 -3.24 13.41 -4.62
N VAL A 354 -1.94 13.23 -4.89
CA VAL A 354 -0.88 14.04 -4.28
C VAL A 354 -0.99 15.54 -4.57
N ARG A 355 -1.64 15.96 -5.68
CA ARG A 355 -1.98 17.38 -5.92
C ARG A 355 -2.69 18.04 -4.72
N TYR A 356 -3.63 17.32 -4.09
CA TYR A 356 -4.39 17.83 -2.95
C TYR A 356 -3.48 18.12 -1.76
N HIS A 357 -2.57 17.20 -1.48
CA HIS A 357 -1.65 17.27 -0.37
C HIS A 357 -0.63 18.41 -0.55
N ILE A 358 -0.07 18.58 -1.75
CA ILE A 358 0.85 19.68 -2.05
C ILE A 358 0.15 21.04 -1.91
N ALA A 359 -1.02 21.23 -2.52
CA ALA A 359 -1.76 22.48 -2.40
C ALA A 359 -2.11 22.80 -0.93
N ARG A 360 -2.55 21.79 -0.16
CA ARG A 360 -2.83 21.93 1.26
C ARG A 360 -1.57 22.32 2.05
N LEU A 361 -0.43 21.71 1.76
CA LEU A 361 0.81 21.97 2.50
C LEU A 361 1.37 23.38 2.25
N LEU A 362 1.12 23.97 1.07
CA LEU A 362 1.40 25.39 0.82
C LEU A 362 0.64 26.32 1.78
N ASP A 363 -0.59 25.95 2.18
CA ASP A 363 -1.37 26.71 3.16
C ASP A 363 -0.91 26.47 4.61
N ARG A 364 -0.32 25.32 4.90
CA ARG A 364 0.02 24.90 6.28
C ARG A 364 1.43 25.26 6.70
N ASN A 365 2.38 25.13 5.79
CA ASN A 365 3.80 25.34 6.03
C ASN A 365 4.41 26.11 4.84
N PRO A 366 3.94 27.35 4.58
CA PRO A 366 4.35 28.12 3.40
C PRO A 366 5.85 28.43 3.37
N ARG A 367 6.57 28.38 4.49
CA ARG A 367 8.00 28.75 4.54
C ARG A 367 8.97 27.65 4.11
N THR A 368 8.48 26.51 3.63
CA THR A 368 9.32 25.40 3.15
C THR A 368 8.67 24.69 1.94
N PRO A 369 9.46 24.21 0.96
CA PRO A 369 8.97 23.25 -0.01
C PRO A 369 8.86 21.86 0.60
N PHE A 370 8.33 20.91 -0.19
CA PHE A 370 8.09 19.53 0.23
C PHE A 370 8.74 18.51 -0.70
N ALA A 371 9.18 17.39 -0.15
CA ALA A 371 9.75 16.27 -0.89
C ALA A 371 8.94 14.99 -0.65
N PHE A 372 8.93 14.11 -1.66
CA PHE A 372 8.33 12.78 -1.57
C PHE A 372 9.38 11.73 -1.26
N GLU A 373 9.03 10.80 -0.37
CA GLU A 373 9.81 9.59 -0.13
C GLU A 373 8.92 8.38 0.12
N LEU A 374 9.34 7.21 -0.38
CA LEU A 374 8.88 5.93 0.12
C LEU A 374 9.59 5.61 1.44
N GLY A 375 8.84 5.12 2.42
CA GLY A 375 9.41 4.61 3.65
C GLY A 375 10.08 3.26 3.43
N LEU A 376 10.90 2.81 4.38
CA LEU A 376 11.35 1.42 4.40
C LEU A 376 10.15 0.49 4.52
N HIS A 377 10.12 -0.56 3.70
CA HIS A 377 9.06 -1.56 3.73
C HIS A 377 9.52 -2.92 3.23
N ASN A 378 8.76 -3.96 3.58
CA ASN A 378 9.07 -5.37 3.31
C ASN A 378 7.96 -6.08 2.51
N LEU A 379 7.11 -5.31 1.84
CA LEU A 379 5.98 -5.80 1.03
C LEU A 379 6.41 -6.80 -0.05
N HIS A 380 7.54 -6.54 -0.70
CA HIS A 380 8.07 -7.36 -1.80
C HIS A 380 8.99 -8.49 -1.34
N THR A 381 9.23 -8.60 -0.03
CA THR A 381 10.24 -9.47 0.58
C THR A 381 9.59 -10.35 1.63
N THR A 382 9.68 -9.97 2.90
CA THR A 382 9.21 -10.76 4.06
C THR A 382 7.70 -10.99 4.00
N LEU A 383 6.90 -9.94 3.75
CA LEU A 383 5.45 -10.07 3.72
C LEU A 383 4.96 -10.85 2.49
N TYR A 384 5.63 -10.71 1.34
CA TYR A 384 5.37 -11.54 0.18
C TYR A 384 5.58 -13.03 0.50
N ARG A 385 6.73 -13.39 1.05
CA ARG A 385 7.06 -14.79 1.41
C ARG A 385 6.08 -15.36 2.43
N ARG A 386 5.82 -14.63 3.52
CA ARG A 386 4.86 -15.08 4.54
C ARG A 386 3.47 -15.31 3.97
N TRP A 387 3.02 -14.46 3.05
CA TRP A 387 1.72 -14.66 2.43
C TRP A 387 1.70 -15.93 1.58
N ILE A 388 2.72 -16.16 0.74
CA ILE A 388 2.84 -17.39 -0.04
C ILE A 388 2.83 -18.63 0.88
N ASP A 389 3.67 -18.63 1.92
CA ASP A 389 3.80 -19.77 2.83
C ASP A 389 2.49 -20.04 3.59
N ALA A 390 1.79 -18.98 4.02
CA ALA A 390 0.49 -19.10 4.67
C ALA A 390 -0.57 -19.69 3.72
N ARG A 391 -0.61 -19.26 2.46
CA ARG A 391 -1.54 -19.79 1.45
C ARG A 391 -1.28 -21.26 1.14
N ILE A 392 -0.01 -21.67 1.07
CA ILE A 392 0.35 -23.09 0.89
C ILE A 392 -0.12 -23.91 2.09
N ARG A 393 0.21 -23.49 3.33
CA ARG A 393 -0.23 -24.19 4.56
C ARG A 393 -1.75 -24.35 4.64
N GLN A 394 -2.51 -23.32 4.27
CA GLN A 394 -3.98 -23.36 4.29
C GLN A 394 -4.55 -24.36 3.28
N CYS A 395 -3.91 -24.48 2.12
CA CYS A 395 -4.32 -25.45 1.11
C CYS A 395 -4.02 -26.88 1.55
N ASP A 396 -2.87 -27.12 2.21
CA ASP A 396 -2.50 -28.43 2.75
C ASP A 396 -3.35 -28.85 3.96
N SER A 397 -3.99 -27.90 4.65
CA SER A 397 -4.84 -28.13 5.82
C SER A 397 -6.18 -27.40 5.71
N PRO A 398 -7.11 -27.86 4.83
CA PRO A 398 -8.37 -27.15 4.55
C PRO A 398 -9.39 -27.14 5.71
N SER A 399 -9.05 -27.73 6.87
CA SER A 399 -9.93 -27.78 8.04
C SER A 399 -9.95 -26.47 8.83
N ALA A 400 -10.53 -25.42 8.24
CA ALA A 400 -11.18 -24.29 8.93
C ALA A 400 -11.91 -23.37 7.92
N ALA A 401 -12.85 -23.90 7.13
CA ALA A 401 -13.79 -23.05 6.41
C ALA A 401 -14.90 -22.58 7.38
N PRO A 402 -15.10 -21.26 7.59
CA PRO A 402 -16.31 -20.78 8.27
C PRO A 402 -17.55 -21.00 7.38
N PRO A 403 -18.75 -21.13 7.97
CA PRO A 403 -19.98 -21.36 7.22
C PRO A 403 -20.28 -20.17 6.30
N HIS A 404 -20.61 -20.46 5.05
CA HIS A 404 -21.20 -19.50 4.12
C HIS A 404 -22.51 -18.98 4.72
N HIS A 405 -22.58 -17.68 5.00
CA HIS A 405 -23.86 -17.01 5.20
C HIS A 405 -24.44 -16.65 3.82
N ASN A 406 -25.61 -17.23 3.52
CA ASN A 406 -26.48 -16.83 2.41
C ASN A 406 -27.04 -15.43 2.63
#